data_AF-A0A4Q4YWM0-F1
#
_entry.id   AF-A0A4Q4YWM0-F1
#
_cell.length_a   1.000
_cell.length_b   1.000
_cell.length_c   1.000
_cell.angle_alpha   90.00
_cell.angle_beta   90.00
_cell.angle_gamma   90.00
#
_symmetry.space_group_name_H-M   'P 1'
#
loop_
_entity.id
_entity.type
_entity.pdbx_description
1 polymer ?
#
loop_
_entity_poly.entity_id
_entity_poly.type
_entity_poly.pdbx_seq_one_letter_code
_entity_poly.pdbx_strand_id
1 'polypeptide(L)'
;MDESAFSDYVAARRPQLFRTACLLCGDPHRAEDVVQDALTRLYAAWDRVVRMDNIDGYVRRIIVNAHYSDRRRPWRRERVSEP
;
A
#
# COMPACT_ATOMS: atom_id res chain seq x y z
N MET A 1 19.36 -2.98 -4.07
CA MET A 1 18.03 -2.84 -4.68
C MET A 1 18.07 -3.12 -6.18
N ASP A 2 17.45 -4.23 -6.57
CA ASP A 2 17.12 -4.52 -7.97
C ASP A 2 15.77 -3.87 -8.31
N GLU A 3 15.84 -2.74 -9.00
CA GLU A 3 14.67 -1.92 -9.36
C GLU A 3 13.76 -2.61 -10.37
N SER A 4 14.32 -3.44 -11.27
CA SER A 4 13.54 -4.23 -12.23
C SER A 4 12.71 -5.27 -11.51
N ALA A 5 13.32 -6.04 -10.60
CA ALA A 5 12.61 -7.06 -9.84
C ALA A 5 11.47 -6.46 -8.98
N PHE A 6 11.68 -5.28 -8.39
CA PHE A 6 10.62 -4.56 -7.68
C PHE A 6 9.49 -4.14 -8.63
N SER A 7 9.84 -3.52 -9.77
CA SER A 7 8.86 -3.05 -10.75
C SER A 7 7.99 -4.21 -11.29
N ASP A 8 8.61 -5.33 -11.66
CA ASP A 8 7.91 -6.51 -12.17
C ASP A 8 6.96 -7.11 -11.12
N TYR A 9 7.42 -7.21 -9.87
CA TYR A 9 6.59 -7.66 -8.77
C TYR A 9 5.38 -6.73 -8.57
N VAL A 10 5.61 -5.41 -8.50
CA VAL A 10 4.55 -4.42 -8.28
C VAL A 10 3.57 -4.40 -9.44
N ALA A 11 4.04 -4.39 -10.70
CA ALA A 11 3.19 -4.39 -11.88
C ALA A 11 2.20 -5.57 -11.87
N ALA A 12 2.67 -6.75 -11.49
CA ALA A 12 1.84 -7.95 -11.40
C ALA A 12 0.82 -7.94 -10.24
N ARG A 13 1.14 -7.32 -9.09
CA ARG A 13 0.29 -7.38 -7.87
C ARG A 13 -0.52 -6.12 -7.61
N ARG A 14 -0.15 -4.96 -8.17
CA ARG A 14 -0.82 -3.67 -7.93
C ARG A 14 -2.34 -3.71 -8.13
N PRO A 15 -2.91 -4.37 -9.17
CA PRO A 15 -4.37 -4.45 -9.31
C PRO A 15 -5.06 -5.19 -8.16
N GLN A 16 -4.44 -6.24 -7.62
CA GLN A 16 -5.00 -7.04 -6.53
C GLN A 16 -4.88 -6.30 -5.18
N LEU A 17 -3.76 -5.61 -4.98
CA LEU A 17 -3.55 -4.74 -3.82
C LEU A 17 -4.56 -3.59 -3.80
N PHE A 18 -4.79 -2.95 -4.95
CA PHE A 18 -5.78 -1.89 -5.09
C PHE A 18 -7.20 -2.37 -4.79
N ARG A 19 -7.63 -3.51 -5.36
CA ARG A 19 -8.94 -4.10 -5.01
C ARG A 19 -9.08 -4.37 -3.52
N THR A 20 -8.03 -4.90 -2.89
CA THR A 20 -8.02 -5.13 -1.44
C THR A 20 -8.17 -3.83 -0.66
N ALA A 21 -7.43 -2.78 -1.05
CA ALA A 21 -7.51 -1.48 -0.43
C ALA A 21 -8.90 -0.82 -0.62
N CYS A 22 -9.53 -0.97 -1.80
CA CYS A 22 -10.89 -0.50 -2.04
C CYS A 22 -11.90 -1.16 -1.09
N LEU A 23 -11.81 -2.48 -0.90
CA LEU A 23 -12.68 -3.21 0.03
C LEU A 23 -12.48 -2.77 1.49
N LEU A 24 -11.25 -2.41 1.87
CA LEU A 24 -10.94 -1.94 3.22
C LEU A 24 -11.36 -0.48 3.45
N CYS A 25 -11.19 0.38 2.45
CA CYS A 25 -11.40 1.82 2.59
C CYS A 25 -12.84 2.27 2.29
N GLY A 26 -13.54 1.57 1.40
CA GLY A 26 -14.85 1.99 0.89
C GLY A 26 -14.81 3.24 0.00
N ASP A 27 -13.62 3.76 -0.28
CA ASP A 27 -13.36 5.00 -1.02
C ASP A 27 -12.14 4.75 -1.95
N PRO A 28 -12.28 4.91 -3.28
CA PRO A 28 -11.19 4.68 -4.24
C PRO A 28 -9.97 5.58 -4.04
N HIS A 29 -10.16 6.85 -3.68
CA HIS A 29 -9.05 7.78 -3.47
C HIS A 29 -8.24 7.38 -2.23
N ARG A 30 -8.93 7.03 -1.14
CA ARG A 30 -8.27 6.51 0.07
C ARG A 30 -7.58 5.18 -0.18
N ALA A 31 -8.16 4.34 -1.03
CA ALA A 31 -7.54 3.07 -1.41
C ALA A 31 -6.24 3.30 -2.18
N GLU A 32 -6.19 4.29 -3.08
CA GLU A 32 -4.96 4.66 -3.80
C GLU A 32 -3.87 5.14 -2.84
N ASP A 33 -4.21 6.02 -1.89
CA ASP A 33 -3.27 6.50 -0.87
C ASP A 33 -2.69 5.34 -0.04
N VAL A 34 -3.53 4.40 0.38
CA VAL A 34 -3.12 3.22 1.15
C VAL A 34 -2.18 2.33 0.32
N VAL A 35 -2.47 2.14 -0.97
CA VAL A 35 -1.59 1.38 -1.87
C VAL A 35 -0.26 2.09 -2.05
N GLN A 36 -0.25 3.41 -2.25
CA GLN A 36 0.98 4.18 -2.41
C GLN A 36 1.86 4.08 -1.16
N ASP A 37 1.33 4.36 0.04
CA ASP A 37 2.08 4.24 1.30
C ASP A 37 2.62 2.82 1.50
N ALA A 38 1.82 1.80 1.14
CA ALA A 38 2.27 0.42 1.23
C ALA A 38 3.42 0.08 0.27
N LEU A 39 3.36 0.55 -0.97
CA LEU A 39 4.41 0.34 -1.97
C LEU A 39 5.69 1.11 -1.59
N THR A 40 5.58 2.32 -1.04
CA THR A 40 6.74 3.08 -0.53
C THR A 40 7.45 2.32 0.58
N ARG A 41 6.70 1.76 1.54
CA ARG A 41 7.27 0.94 2.63
C ARG A 41 7.87 -0.36 2.12
N LEU A 42 7.23 -0.99 1.13
CA LEU A 42 7.74 -2.20 0.50
C LEU A 42 9.07 -1.91 -0.21
N TYR A 43 9.15 -0.82 -0.98
CA TYR A 43 10.36 -0.41 -1.68
C TYR A 43 11.54 -0.23 -0.71
N ALA A 44 11.32 0.47 0.41
CA ALA A 44 12.33 0.66 1.45
C ALA A 44 12.78 -0.66 2.11
N ALA A 45 11.93 -1.69 2.12
CA ALA A 45 12.21 -3.00 2.71
C ALA A 45 12.59 -4.07 1.66
N TRP A 46 12.67 -3.73 0.38
CA TRP A 46 12.66 -4.70 -0.72
C TRP A 46 13.79 -5.72 -0.64
N ASP A 47 15.02 -5.28 -0.41
CA ASP A 47 16.21 -6.15 -0.34
C ASP A 47 16.12 -7.22 0.76
N ARG A 48 15.35 -6.96 1.82
CA ARG A 48 15.05 -7.92 2.89
C ARG A 48 13.86 -8.80 2.54
N VAL A 49 12.80 -8.21 2.01
CA VAL A 49 11.51 -8.89 1.78
C VAL A 49 11.62 -9.87 0.62
N VAL A 50 12.36 -9.55 -0.43
CA VAL A 50 12.54 -10.42 -1.61
C VAL A 50 13.13 -11.80 -1.27
N ARG A 51 13.80 -11.92 -0.13
CA ARG A 51 14.38 -13.17 0.38
C ARG A 51 13.43 -13.97 1.28
N MET A 52 12.23 -13.46 1.54
CA MET A 52 11.23 -14.14 2.36
C MET A 52 10.46 -15.16 1.54
N ASP A 53 10.05 -16.25 2.18
CA ASP A 53 9.23 -17.28 1.54
C ASP A 53 7.84 -16.78 1.13
N ASN A 54 7.33 -15.71 1.76
CA ASN A 54 6.00 -15.17 1.50
C ASN A 54 5.97 -13.64 1.48
N ILE A 55 6.42 -13.08 0.34
CA ILE A 55 6.37 -11.64 0.06
C ILE A 55 4.92 -11.13 0.07
N ASP A 56 4.00 -11.85 -0.57
CA ASP A 56 2.60 -11.42 -0.71
C ASP A 56 1.89 -11.25 0.65
N GLY A 57 2.17 -12.14 1.59
CA GLY A 57 1.69 -12.05 2.97
C GLY A 57 2.23 -10.81 3.71
N TYR A 58 3.51 -10.49 3.49
CA TYR A 58 4.12 -9.28 4.03
C TYR A 58 3.49 -8.01 3.45
N VAL A 59 3.28 -7.96 2.13
CA VAL A 59 2.67 -6.81 1.45
C VAL A 59 1.23 -6.60 1.90
N ARG A 60 0.44 -7.67 2.02
CA ARG A 60 -0.93 -7.58 2.54
C ARG A 60 -0.96 -7.02 3.97
N ARG A 61 0.02 -7.41 4.81
CA ARG A 61 0.16 -6.84 6.16
C ARG A 61 0.48 -5.35 6.13
N ILE A 62 1.33 -4.91 5.21
CA ILE A 62 1.62 -3.48 5.03
C ILE A 62 0.33 -2.71 4.64
N ILE A 63 -0.46 -3.22 3.69
CA ILE A 63 -1.73 -2.58 3.27
C ILE A 63 -2.69 -2.41 4.46
N VAL A 64 -2.85 -3.46 5.27
CA VAL A 64 -3.71 -3.41 6.47
C VAL A 64 -3.19 -2.40 7.48
N ASN A 65 -1.87 -2.39 7.73
CA ASN A 65 -1.25 -1.43 8.64
C ASN A 65 -1.37 0.02 8.13
N ALA A 66 -1.20 0.24 6.83
CA ALA A 66 -1.37 1.55 6.19
C ALA A 66 -2.81 2.06 6.36
N HIS A 67 -3.81 1.21 6.13
CA HIS A 67 -5.22 1.55 6.40
C HIS A 67 -5.49 1.92 7.87
N TYR A 68 -4.94 1.17 8.84
CA TYR A 68 -5.11 1.51 10.26
C TYR A 68 -4.40 2.81 10.64
N SER A 69 -3.20 3.05 10.11
CA SER A 69 -2.47 4.31 10.30
C SER A 69 -3.25 5.49 9.73
N ASP A 70 -3.83 5.33 8.53
CA ASP A 70 -4.63 6.35 7.87
C ASP A 70 -5.85 6.75 8.69
N ARG A 71 -6.55 5.77 9.27
CA ARG A 71 -7.72 6.00 10.15
C ARG A 71 -7.38 6.68 11.48
N ARG A 72 -6.13 6.58 11.95
CA ARG A 72 -5.69 7.16 13.23
C ARG A 72 -5.21 8.60 13.11
N ARG A 73 -5.07 9.16 11.90
CA ARG A 73 -4.61 10.54 11.68
C ARG A 73 -5.74 11.54 12.00
N PRO A 74 -5.62 12.35 13.08
CA PRO A 74 -6.69 13.26 13.52
C PRO A 74 -7.05 14.35 12.49
N TRP A 75 -6.09 14.78 11.67
CA TRP A 75 -6.24 15.87 10.69
C TRP A 75 -6.91 15.43 9.38
N ARG A 76 -7.13 14.14 9.14
CA ARG A 76 -7.78 13.65 7.92
C ARG A 76 -9.31 13.86 7.90
N ARG A 77 -9.86 14.54 8.91
CA ARG A 77 -11.24 15.05 8.93
C ARG A 77 -11.40 16.42 8.28
N GLU A 78 -10.32 17.05 7.81
CA GLU A 78 -10.46 18.22 6.97
C GLU A 78 -11.03 17.79 5.62
N ARG A 79 -12.31 18.15 5.46
CA ARG A 79 -13.03 18.11 4.19
C ARG A 79 -12.15 18.79 3.15
N VAL A 80 -12.02 18.13 2.00
CA VAL A 80 -11.55 18.77 0.77
C VAL A 80 -12.38 20.04 0.60
N SER A 81 -11.78 21.18 0.93
CA SER A 81 -12.32 22.49 0.60
C SER A 81 -11.72 22.80 -0.77
N GLU A 82 -12.52 22.62 -1.81
CA GLU A 82 -12.14 23.08 -3.15
C GLU A 82 -12.18 24.63 -3.19
N PRO A 83 -11.25 25.26 -3.94
CA PRO A 83 -11.26 26.70 -4.21
C PRO A 83 -12.29 27.11 -5.27
#